data_AF-A0A8B7DW09-F1
#
_entry.id   AF-A0A8B7DW09-F1
#
_cell.length_a   1.000
_cell.length_b   1.000
_cell.length_c   1.000
_cell.angle_alpha   90.00
_cell.angle_beta   90.00
_cell.angle_gamma   90.00
#
_symmetry.space_group_name_H-M   'P 1'
#
loop_
_entity.id
_entity.type
_entity.pdbx_description
1 polymer ?
#
loop_
_entity_poly.entity_id
_entity_poly.type
_entity_poly.pdbx_seq_one_letter_code
_entity_poly.pdbx_strand_id
1 'polypeptide(L)'
;MSSQTRQLLVERGPHQIKEFEFPINKGKRRFLPSYYSKVLSNGEVVERSWLIYSIASDAVFCFCCILFDNSSDISDWPKKGYSDWKNLIRALTMHEKSVNHRNAFRAWKELDIRLKQKKTIDAEYQRIMDMELQHWRGVIKRIMSIIKLLASQCLAFRGSTEHLFQPNNGNFLKLVELLSEFDPVMEEHIRRVQRESDKWWASRIDALKPLRFQLCEIYDALILIIEDVNRDAETKVKAIGLAKNIKNYKFICGVILWHDILFEINSVSKLLQSVTINISDCVRMLSETIKKVKSYRQSGYIQMKIAAKEIAENLECSTEFPDDTEVRPRRKKRQFDYEKAVDEPLTEEKKFKINFFNYILDITLNSLNERFTLLETHRKKFQFLYDILKLKDINDKTLENYCSSLEFILSVENETDINANDLREELRDVSRMLPYSTKPLDVLNYLCQNSLISLYSNTVVALRIL
;
A
#
# COMPACT_ATOMS: atom_id res chain seq x y z
N MET A 1 30.72 -9.37 -22.47
CA MET A 1 30.51 -7.92 -22.70
C MET A 1 29.49 -7.42 -21.69
N SER A 2 29.74 -6.31 -20.99
CA SER A 2 28.78 -5.77 -20.00
C SER A 2 27.56 -5.13 -20.69
N SER A 3 26.44 -5.02 -19.97
CA SER A 3 25.19 -4.43 -20.50
C SER A 3 25.38 -2.96 -20.93
N GLN A 4 26.12 -2.17 -20.15
CA GLN A 4 26.41 -0.76 -20.44
C GLN A 4 27.27 -0.58 -21.70
N THR A 5 28.31 -1.40 -21.88
CA THR A 5 29.15 -1.35 -23.09
C THR A 5 28.34 -1.74 -24.34
N ARG A 6 27.44 -2.72 -24.23
CA ARG A 6 26.55 -3.11 -25.33
C ARG A 6 25.61 -1.97 -25.73
N GLN A 7 25.01 -1.27 -24.77
CA GLN A 7 24.13 -0.12 -25.03
C GLN A 7 24.89 1.00 -25.77
N LEU A 8 26.06 1.39 -25.26
CA LEU A 8 26.88 2.44 -25.87
C LEU A 8 27.27 2.11 -27.32
N LEU A 9 27.62 0.85 -27.60
CA LEU A 9 27.95 0.41 -28.95
C LEU A 9 26.74 0.48 -29.89
N VAL A 10 25.55 0.11 -29.40
CA VAL A 10 24.31 0.22 -30.19
C VAL A 10 23.93 1.67 -30.47
N GLU A 11 24.08 2.58 -29.51
CA GLU A 11 23.81 4.02 -29.71
C GLU A 11 24.71 4.66 -30.77
N ARG A 12 26.00 4.28 -30.79
CA ARG A 12 26.95 4.75 -31.82
C ARG A 12 26.71 4.11 -33.17
N GLY A 13 26.22 2.88 -33.18
CA GLY A 13 25.95 2.11 -34.39
C GLY A 13 27.20 1.55 -35.07
N PRO A 14 27.01 0.70 -36.10
CA PRO A 14 28.11 0.13 -36.88
C PRO A 14 28.76 1.20 -37.77
N HIS A 15 30.08 1.28 -37.75
CA HIS A 15 30.85 2.17 -38.60
C HIS A 15 31.37 1.42 -39.85
N GLN A 16 30.95 1.87 -41.04
CA GLN A 16 31.37 1.28 -42.32
C GLN A 16 32.40 2.17 -43.01
N ILE A 17 33.61 1.64 -43.14
CA ILE A 17 34.73 2.35 -43.76
C ILE A 17 34.60 2.19 -45.28
N LYS A 18 34.32 3.28 -46.01
CA LYS A 18 34.16 3.26 -47.47
C LYS A 18 35.36 3.88 -48.20
N GLU A 19 36.00 4.87 -47.61
CA GLU A 19 37.14 5.61 -48.16
C GLU A 19 38.45 5.16 -47.50
N PHE A 20 38.93 3.98 -47.89
CA PHE A 20 40.17 3.41 -47.38
C PHE A 20 40.83 2.53 -48.44
N GLU A 21 42.16 2.57 -48.53
CA GLU A 21 42.92 1.67 -49.38
C GLU A 21 43.06 0.31 -48.71
N PHE A 22 42.14 -0.60 -49.02
CA PHE A 22 42.12 -1.94 -48.44
C PHE A 22 43.37 -2.76 -48.85
N PRO A 23 44.02 -3.44 -47.88
CA PRO A 23 45.19 -4.28 -48.14
C PRO A 23 44.92 -5.36 -49.19
N ILE A 24 45.93 -5.62 -50.01
CA ILE A 24 45.90 -6.69 -51.00
C ILE A 24 46.53 -7.93 -50.37
N ASN A 25 45.75 -9.01 -50.29
CA ASN A 25 46.24 -10.28 -49.76
C ASN A 25 47.15 -11.01 -50.77
N LYS A 26 47.80 -12.11 -50.34
CA LYS A 26 48.68 -12.94 -51.17
C LYS A 26 48.02 -13.43 -52.48
N GLY A 27 46.69 -13.52 -52.51
CA GLY A 27 45.90 -13.90 -53.68
C GLY A 27 45.52 -12.74 -54.62
N LYS A 28 46.15 -11.57 -54.47
CA LYS A 28 45.84 -10.33 -55.21
C LYS A 28 44.38 -9.86 -55.06
N ARG A 29 43.72 -10.18 -53.94
CA ARG A 29 42.34 -9.77 -53.62
C ARG A 29 42.32 -8.86 -52.40
N ARG A 30 41.30 -8.02 -52.32
CA ARG A 30 41.06 -7.10 -51.20
C ARG A 30 39.57 -7.00 -50.91
N PHE A 31 39.24 -6.47 -49.73
CA PHE A 31 37.90 -6.01 -49.46
C PHE A 31 37.54 -4.83 -50.39
N LEU A 32 36.28 -4.75 -50.79
CA LEU A 32 35.73 -3.70 -51.63
C LEU A 32 34.48 -3.12 -50.95
N PRO A 33 34.28 -1.79 -50.96
CA PRO A 33 33.07 -1.17 -50.39
C PRO A 33 31.76 -1.71 -50.99
N SER A 34 31.79 -2.23 -52.21
CA SER A 34 30.63 -2.87 -52.85
C SER A 34 30.08 -4.07 -52.07
N TYR A 35 30.88 -4.71 -51.21
CA TYR A 35 30.41 -5.81 -50.36
C TYR A 35 29.46 -5.35 -49.25
N TYR A 36 29.43 -4.06 -48.92
CA TYR A 36 28.43 -3.50 -48.02
C TYR A 36 27.02 -3.51 -48.62
N SER A 37 26.85 -3.78 -49.91
CA SER A 37 25.54 -3.80 -50.56
C SER A 37 25.29 -5.13 -51.26
N LYS A 38 24.01 -5.49 -51.41
CA LYS A 38 23.58 -6.63 -52.23
C LYS A 38 22.51 -6.18 -53.22
N VAL A 39 22.57 -6.75 -54.41
CA VAL A 39 21.51 -6.61 -55.41
C VAL A 39 20.58 -7.81 -55.28
N LEU A 40 19.30 -7.56 -55.07
CA LEU A 40 18.26 -8.57 -55.02
C LEU A 40 17.83 -8.97 -56.44
N SER A 41 17.14 -10.10 -56.58
CA SER A 41 16.68 -10.62 -57.88
C SER A 41 15.71 -9.68 -58.61
N ASN A 42 15.07 -8.76 -57.89
CA ASN A 42 14.19 -7.71 -58.41
C ASN A 42 14.94 -6.43 -58.83
N GLY A 43 16.28 -6.41 -58.72
CA GLY A 43 17.12 -5.26 -59.05
C GLY A 43 17.33 -4.25 -57.91
N GLU A 44 16.66 -4.42 -56.77
CA GLU A 44 16.82 -3.51 -55.63
C GLU A 44 18.18 -3.71 -54.94
N VAL A 45 18.81 -2.59 -54.58
CA VAL A 45 20.08 -2.59 -53.83
C VAL A 45 19.79 -2.41 -52.34
N VAL A 46 20.14 -3.42 -51.54
CA VAL A 46 19.98 -3.41 -50.08
C VAL A 46 21.34 -3.28 -49.41
N GLU A 47 21.49 -2.30 -48.52
CA GLU A 47 22.70 -2.13 -47.72
C GLU A 47 22.72 -3.11 -46.53
N ARG A 48 23.86 -3.79 -46.35
CA ARG A 48 24.18 -4.63 -45.21
C ARG A 48 24.63 -3.77 -44.04
N SER A 49 23.69 -3.07 -43.40
CA SER A 49 23.99 -2.16 -42.29
C SER A 49 24.72 -2.83 -41.10
N TRP A 50 24.71 -4.15 -41.00
CA TRP A 50 25.33 -4.93 -39.93
C TRP A 50 26.80 -5.32 -40.19
N LEU A 51 27.28 -5.18 -41.43
CA LEU A 51 28.63 -5.58 -41.82
C LEU A 51 29.64 -4.49 -41.45
N ILE A 52 30.70 -4.84 -40.74
CA ILE A 52 31.78 -3.92 -40.36
C ILE A 52 33.14 -4.49 -40.77
N TYR A 53 34.10 -3.62 -41.05
CA TYR A 53 35.47 -4.00 -41.43
C TYR A 53 36.45 -3.49 -40.37
N SER A 54 37.40 -4.34 -39.95
CA SER A 54 38.47 -3.98 -39.02
C SER A 54 39.78 -3.80 -39.78
N ILE A 55 40.35 -2.59 -39.72
CA ILE A 55 41.67 -2.30 -40.31
C ILE A 55 42.76 -3.13 -39.64
N ALA A 56 42.73 -3.24 -38.31
CA ALA A 56 43.77 -3.94 -37.54
C ALA A 56 43.83 -5.44 -37.83
N SER A 57 42.69 -6.04 -38.22
CA SER A 57 42.59 -7.49 -38.45
C SER A 57 42.48 -7.88 -39.92
N ASP A 58 42.41 -6.92 -40.85
CA ASP A 58 42.12 -7.13 -42.28
C ASP A 58 40.97 -8.14 -42.48
N ALA A 59 39.86 -7.92 -41.77
CA ALA A 59 38.75 -8.86 -41.69
C ALA A 59 37.41 -8.17 -41.48
N VAL A 60 36.33 -8.80 -41.96
CA VAL A 60 34.95 -8.35 -41.73
C VAL A 60 34.30 -9.09 -40.58
N PHE A 61 33.40 -8.40 -39.89
CA PHE A 61 32.64 -8.91 -38.75
C PHE A 61 31.16 -8.54 -38.87
N CYS A 62 30.33 -9.24 -38.10
CA CYS A 62 28.90 -8.93 -38.00
C CYS A 62 28.60 -8.21 -36.69
N PHE A 63 28.22 -6.94 -36.79
CA PHE A 63 27.97 -6.07 -35.64
C PHE A 63 26.92 -6.66 -34.69
N CYS A 64 25.77 -7.10 -35.19
CA CYS A 64 24.72 -7.63 -34.33
C CYS A 64 25.10 -8.98 -33.71
N CYS A 65 25.79 -9.87 -34.43
CA CYS A 65 26.22 -11.16 -33.89
C CYS A 65 27.33 -11.03 -32.84
N ILE A 66 28.24 -10.05 -32.95
CA ILE A 66 29.21 -9.76 -31.89
C ILE A 66 28.50 -9.38 -30.57
N LEU A 67 27.39 -8.65 -30.66
CA LEU A 67 26.73 -8.07 -29.50
C LEU A 67 25.70 -8.99 -28.83
N PHE A 68 24.96 -9.77 -29.62
CA PHE A 68 23.72 -10.44 -29.19
C PHE A 68 23.72 -11.96 -29.38
N ASP A 69 24.72 -12.54 -30.05
CA ASP A 69 24.77 -13.98 -30.21
C ASP A 69 25.41 -14.64 -28.97
N ASN A 70 24.62 -15.39 -28.21
CA ASN A 70 25.03 -16.08 -26.98
C ASN A 70 25.64 -17.47 -27.22
N SER A 71 25.82 -17.88 -28.48
CA SER A 71 26.54 -19.12 -28.80
C SER A 71 27.95 -19.11 -28.20
N SER A 72 28.27 -20.17 -27.44
CA SER A 72 29.57 -20.40 -26.81
C SER A 72 30.69 -20.69 -27.81
N ASP A 73 30.32 -20.94 -29.07
CA ASP A 73 31.26 -21.21 -30.15
C ASP A 73 31.95 -19.93 -30.62
N ILE A 74 33.09 -19.64 -30.00
CA ILE A 74 34.08 -18.63 -30.43
C ILE A 74 34.66 -18.97 -31.83
N SER A 75 34.38 -20.17 -32.34
CA SER A 75 34.82 -20.70 -33.62
C SER A 75 34.13 -20.09 -34.84
N ASP A 76 33.02 -19.36 -34.67
CA ASP A 76 32.22 -18.82 -35.76
C ASP A 76 32.76 -17.48 -36.29
N TRP A 77 33.00 -17.38 -37.61
CA TRP A 77 33.61 -16.20 -38.25
C TRP A 77 32.91 -14.85 -37.98
N PRO A 78 31.59 -14.76 -37.72
CA PRO A 78 30.95 -13.49 -37.42
C PRO A 78 31.53 -12.75 -36.20
N LYS A 79 32.17 -13.49 -35.26
CA LYS A 79 32.85 -12.97 -34.06
C LYS A 79 34.38 -12.92 -34.21
N LYS A 80 34.98 -13.92 -34.89
CA LYS A 80 36.45 -14.04 -35.05
C LYS A 80 37.01 -13.19 -36.20
N GLY A 81 36.17 -12.83 -37.17
CA GLY A 81 36.53 -12.11 -38.38
C GLY A 81 36.67 -13.03 -39.59
N TYR A 82 36.33 -12.51 -40.77
CA TYR A 82 36.42 -13.22 -42.05
C TYR A 82 37.22 -12.42 -43.07
N SER A 83 38.21 -13.06 -43.69
CA SER A 83 39.16 -12.42 -44.61
C SER A 83 39.35 -13.18 -45.93
N ASP A 84 38.56 -14.24 -46.18
CA ASP A 84 38.56 -14.93 -47.46
C ASP A 84 37.74 -14.15 -48.51
N TRP A 85 38.38 -13.16 -49.11
CA TRP A 85 37.78 -12.30 -50.13
C TRP A 85 37.29 -13.06 -51.38
N LYS A 86 37.76 -14.29 -51.62
CA LYS A 86 37.27 -15.11 -52.74
C LYS A 86 35.87 -15.65 -52.49
N ASN A 87 35.58 -16.03 -51.26
CA ASN A 87 34.32 -16.67 -50.88
C ASN A 87 33.37 -15.79 -50.06
N LEU A 88 33.75 -14.53 -49.83
CA LEU A 88 33.03 -13.58 -48.99
C LEU A 88 31.54 -13.47 -49.34
N ILE A 89 31.17 -13.28 -50.61
CA ILE A 89 29.76 -13.13 -51.00
C ILE A 89 28.93 -14.36 -50.59
N ARG A 90 29.47 -15.56 -50.79
CA ARG A 90 28.81 -16.81 -50.40
C ARG A 90 28.65 -16.90 -48.89
N ALA A 91 29.71 -16.58 -48.14
CA ALA A 91 29.69 -16.59 -46.68
C ALA A 91 28.67 -15.57 -46.11
N LEU A 92 28.64 -14.35 -46.65
CA LEU A 92 27.65 -13.33 -46.28
C LEU A 92 26.22 -13.82 -46.54
N THR A 93 25.97 -14.39 -47.73
CA THR A 93 24.62 -14.87 -48.10
C THR A 93 24.14 -16.01 -47.22
N MET A 94 25.03 -16.95 -46.85
CA MET A 94 24.69 -18.02 -45.91
C MET A 94 24.45 -17.49 -44.49
N HIS A 95 25.29 -16.55 -44.03
CA HIS A 95 25.17 -15.96 -42.70
C HIS A 95 23.87 -15.17 -42.54
N GLU A 96 23.49 -14.36 -43.52
CA GLU A 96 22.22 -13.62 -43.53
C GLU A 96 20.99 -14.53 -43.36
N LYS A 97 21.04 -15.74 -43.94
CA LYS A 97 19.95 -16.72 -43.84
C LYS A 97 19.95 -17.50 -42.52
N SER A 98 21.03 -17.42 -41.74
CA SER A 98 21.16 -18.15 -40.48
C SER A 98 20.15 -17.66 -39.43
N VAL A 99 19.69 -18.57 -38.56
CA VAL A 99 18.77 -18.25 -37.46
C VAL A 99 19.44 -17.33 -36.45
N ASN A 100 20.71 -17.60 -36.12
CA ASN A 100 21.50 -16.82 -35.17
C ASN A 100 21.63 -15.36 -35.61
N HIS A 101 21.96 -15.13 -36.89
CA HIS A 101 22.00 -13.78 -37.44
C HIS A 101 20.66 -13.07 -37.33
N ARG A 102 19.56 -13.71 -37.75
CA ARG A 102 18.23 -13.10 -37.72
C ARG A 102 17.79 -12.73 -36.31
N ASN A 103 18.07 -13.58 -35.32
CA ASN A 103 17.76 -13.31 -33.92
C ASN A 103 18.60 -12.15 -33.37
N ALA A 104 19.91 -12.18 -33.61
CA ALA A 104 20.82 -11.11 -33.21
C ALA A 104 20.47 -9.77 -33.86
N PHE A 105 20.10 -9.77 -35.14
CA PHE A 105 19.69 -8.58 -35.88
C PHE A 105 18.37 -8.01 -35.33
N ARG A 106 17.38 -8.87 -35.03
CA ARG A 106 16.13 -8.44 -34.37
C ARG A 106 16.40 -7.81 -33.01
N ALA A 107 17.19 -8.48 -32.16
CA ALA A 107 17.56 -7.98 -30.84
C ALA A 107 18.29 -6.62 -30.93
N TRP A 108 19.18 -6.47 -31.90
CA TRP A 108 19.85 -5.19 -32.17
C TRP A 108 18.86 -4.09 -32.54
N LYS A 109 17.98 -4.34 -33.52
CA LYS A 109 16.99 -3.34 -33.97
C LYS A 109 16.01 -2.97 -32.87
N GLU A 110 15.59 -3.95 -32.07
CA GLU A 110 14.73 -3.72 -30.92
C GLU A 110 15.43 -2.85 -29.85
N LEU A 111 16.70 -3.11 -29.54
CA LEU A 111 17.45 -2.27 -28.60
C LEU A 111 17.72 -0.86 -29.16
N ASP A 112 18.06 -0.74 -30.45
CA ASP A 112 18.24 0.56 -31.13
C ASP A 112 16.96 1.41 -31.07
N ILE A 113 15.80 0.80 -31.33
CA ILE A 113 14.50 1.49 -31.19
C ILE A 113 14.23 1.90 -29.73
N ARG A 114 14.47 1.00 -28.76
CA ARG A 114 14.25 1.30 -27.33
C ARG A 114 15.13 2.45 -26.83
N LEU A 115 16.39 2.48 -27.24
CA LEU A 115 17.34 3.53 -26.88
C LEU A 115 16.95 4.87 -27.52
N LYS A 116 16.61 4.88 -28.81
CA LYS A 116 16.10 6.08 -29.50
C LYS A 116 14.83 6.64 -28.88
N GLN A 117 13.95 5.78 -28.37
CA GLN A 117 12.70 6.17 -27.72
C GLN A 117 12.84 6.46 -26.22
N LYS A 118 14.03 6.28 -25.61
CA LYS A 118 14.27 6.40 -24.16
C LYS A 118 13.33 5.53 -23.30
N LYS A 119 12.91 4.36 -23.80
CA LYS A 119 11.95 3.45 -23.16
C LYS A 119 12.62 2.16 -22.64
N THR A 120 13.69 2.26 -21.86
CA THR A 120 14.16 1.08 -21.11
C THR A 120 13.39 1.00 -19.79
N ILE A 121 13.07 -0.22 -19.35
CA ILE A 121 12.35 -0.47 -18.08
C ILE A 121 13.11 0.17 -16.92
N ASP A 122 14.44 0.08 -16.93
CA ASP A 122 15.31 0.70 -15.92
C ASP A 122 15.25 2.24 -15.94
N ALA A 123 15.14 2.86 -17.12
CA ALA A 123 15.03 4.31 -17.23
C ALA A 123 13.67 4.84 -16.75
N GLU A 124 12.60 4.08 -16.96
CA GLU A 124 11.27 4.43 -16.44
C GLU A 124 11.21 4.30 -14.91
N TYR A 125 11.74 3.20 -14.35
CA TYR A 125 11.86 3.06 -12.89
C TYR A 125 12.74 4.14 -12.27
N GLN A 126 13.89 4.44 -12.89
CA GLN A 126 14.77 5.52 -12.42
C GLN A 126 14.06 6.87 -12.47
N ARG A 127 13.32 7.15 -13.55
CA ARG A 127 12.52 8.37 -13.68
C ARG A 127 11.44 8.46 -12.60
N ILE A 128 10.72 7.37 -12.32
CA ILE A 128 9.72 7.33 -11.24
C ILE A 128 10.36 7.56 -9.88
N MET A 129 11.48 6.90 -9.59
CA MET A 129 12.24 7.10 -8.34
C MET A 129 12.73 8.55 -8.20
N ASP A 130 13.24 9.14 -9.28
CA ASP A 130 13.72 10.52 -9.29
C ASP A 130 12.56 11.52 -9.10
N MET A 131 11.40 11.27 -9.72
CA MET A 131 10.18 12.07 -9.53
C MET A 131 9.68 11.99 -8.08
N GLU A 132 9.65 10.80 -7.48
CA GLU A 132 9.28 10.63 -6.06
C GLU A 132 10.28 11.33 -5.13
N LEU A 133 11.58 11.19 -5.38
CA LEU A 133 12.63 11.88 -4.61
C LEU A 133 12.46 13.39 -4.68
N GLN A 134 12.16 13.94 -5.86
CA GLN A 134 11.91 15.37 -6.05
C GLN A 134 10.64 15.83 -5.33
N HIS A 135 9.57 15.04 -5.39
CA HIS A 135 8.33 15.33 -4.67
C HIS A 135 8.58 15.42 -3.15
N TRP A 136 9.21 14.40 -2.54
CA TRP A 136 9.49 14.39 -1.11
C TRP A 136 10.45 15.49 -0.66
N ARG A 137 11.49 15.80 -1.45
CA ARG A 137 12.35 16.97 -1.19
C ARG A 137 11.55 18.27 -1.21
N GLY A 138 10.60 18.39 -2.13
CA GLY A 138 9.68 19.51 -2.22
C GLY A 138 8.79 19.64 -0.98
N VAL A 139 8.20 18.55 -0.52
CA VAL A 139 7.36 18.50 0.68
C VAL A 139 8.18 18.90 1.92
N ILE A 140 9.33 18.26 2.15
CA ILE A 140 10.18 18.53 3.33
C ILE A 140 10.62 19.99 3.38
N LYS A 141 10.99 20.58 2.24
CA LYS A 141 11.41 21.99 2.19
C LYS A 141 10.30 22.93 2.68
N ARG A 142 9.04 22.62 2.35
CA ARG A 142 7.87 23.42 2.76
C ARG A 142 7.53 23.19 4.21
N ILE A 143 7.51 21.93 4.67
CA ILE A 143 7.35 21.59 6.09
C ILE A 143 8.39 22.30 6.96
N MET A 144 9.67 22.26 6.56
CA MET A 144 10.74 22.97 7.26
C MET A 144 10.53 24.49 7.28
N SER A 145 9.92 25.06 6.24
CA SER A 145 9.59 26.48 6.19
C SER A 145 8.46 26.83 7.15
N ILE A 146 7.43 25.99 7.25
CA ILE A 146 6.36 26.11 8.26
C ILE A 146 6.95 26.04 9.68
N ILE A 147 7.80 25.05 9.94
CA ILE A 147 8.44 24.87 11.25
C ILE A 147 9.28 26.10 11.62
N LYS A 148 10.10 26.60 10.69
CA LYS A 148 10.91 27.80 10.89
C LYS A 148 10.04 29.02 11.18
N LEU A 149 8.96 29.21 10.43
CA LEU A 149 8.02 30.32 10.63
C LEU A 149 7.44 30.26 12.05
N LEU A 150 6.83 29.14 12.43
CA LEU A 150 6.22 28.97 13.74
C LEU A 150 7.21 29.11 14.89
N ALA A 151 8.40 28.53 14.75
CA ALA A 151 9.46 28.66 15.74
C ALA A 151 9.97 30.10 15.88
N SER A 152 10.17 30.81 14.76
CA SER A 152 10.65 32.20 14.76
C SER A 152 9.66 33.18 15.39
N GLN A 153 8.37 32.86 15.31
CA GLN A 153 7.27 33.66 15.87
C GLN A 153 6.82 33.15 17.25
N CYS A 154 7.46 32.12 17.81
CA CYS A 154 7.05 31.46 19.06
C CYS A 154 5.57 31.02 19.07
N LEU A 155 5.03 30.65 17.92
CA LEU A 155 3.63 30.20 17.79
C LEU A 155 3.49 28.72 18.16
N ALA A 156 2.37 28.37 18.80
CA ALA A 156 2.05 26.99 19.11
C ALA A 156 1.88 26.17 17.82
N PHE A 157 2.53 25.01 17.76
CA PHE A 157 2.48 24.13 16.59
C PHE A 157 1.17 23.35 16.52
N ARG A 158 0.72 22.85 17.68
CA ARG A 158 -0.45 21.98 17.82
C ARG A 158 -1.67 22.77 18.31
N GLY A 159 -2.83 22.25 17.98
CA GLY A 159 -4.11 22.68 18.54
C GLY A 159 -4.73 21.55 19.37
N SER A 160 -6.03 21.64 19.60
CA SER A 160 -6.80 20.62 20.31
C SER A 160 -7.04 19.35 19.49
N THR A 161 -6.84 19.41 18.17
CA THR A 161 -6.98 18.27 17.26
C THR A 161 -5.69 18.04 16.45
N GLU A 162 -5.43 16.79 16.07
CA GLU A 162 -4.27 16.40 15.24
C GLU A 162 -4.69 15.98 13.82
N HIS A 163 -5.89 16.37 13.39
CA HIS A 163 -6.47 15.97 12.11
C HIS A 163 -6.53 17.15 11.12
N LEU A 164 -6.20 16.88 9.85
CA LEU A 164 -6.37 17.84 8.76
C LEU A 164 -7.86 18.16 8.55
N PHE A 165 -8.14 19.40 8.18
CA PHE A 165 -9.45 20.00 7.88
C PHE A 165 -10.43 20.08 9.05
N GLN A 166 -9.96 19.85 10.28
CA GLN A 166 -10.77 20.05 11.48
C GLN A 166 -10.54 21.44 12.09
N PRO A 167 -11.58 22.02 12.74
CA PRO A 167 -11.39 23.18 13.58
C PRO A 167 -10.35 22.90 14.67
N ASN A 168 -9.58 23.94 15.04
CA ASN A 168 -8.59 23.89 16.12
C ASN A 168 -7.49 22.84 15.95
N ASN A 169 -7.08 22.52 14.73
CA ASN A 169 -6.01 21.56 14.46
C ASN A 169 -4.58 22.13 14.55
N GLY A 170 -4.45 23.34 15.08
CA GLY A 170 -3.18 24.00 15.35
C GLY A 170 -2.58 24.72 14.16
N ASN A 171 -1.66 25.63 14.44
CA ASN A 171 -1.08 26.50 13.42
C ASN A 171 -0.25 25.70 12.38
N PHE A 172 0.33 24.57 12.77
CA PHE A 172 1.10 23.74 11.84
C PHE A 172 0.20 23.13 10.76
N LEU A 173 -0.86 22.41 11.14
CA LEU A 173 -1.76 21.79 10.18
C LEU A 173 -2.53 22.82 9.38
N LYS A 174 -2.91 23.95 9.99
CA LYS A 174 -3.56 25.05 9.27
C LYS A 174 -2.68 25.68 8.19
N LEU A 175 -1.38 25.80 8.44
CA LEU A 175 -0.43 26.26 7.43
C LEU A 175 -0.17 25.21 6.34
N VAL A 176 -0.20 23.92 6.69
CA VAL A 176 -0.12 22.82 5.70
C VAL A 176 -1.33 22.85 4.77
N GLU A 177 -2.55 23.02 5.31
CA GLU A 177 -3.78 23.21 4.55
C GLU A 177 -3.70 24.44 3.65
N LEU A 178 -3.35 25.60 4.22
CA LEU A 178 -3.22 26.84 3.46
C LEU A 178 -2.23 26.70 2.31
N LEU A 179 -1.07 26.09 2.54
CA LEU A 179 -0.09 25.87 1.49
C LEU A 179 -0.59 24.92 0.41
N SER A 180 -1.42 23.93 0.75
CA SER A 180 -2.00 23.01 -0.23
C SER A 180 -2.97 23.69 -1.20
N GLU A 181 -3.56 24.83 -0.85
CA GLU A 181 -4.44 25.59 -1.75
C GLU A 181 -3.67 26.25 -2.89
N PHE A 182 -2.39 26.56 -2.69
CA PHE A 182 -1.58 27.33 -3.65
C PHE A 182 -0.39 26.54 -4.21
N ASP A 183 0.02 25.47 -3.55
CA ASP A 183 1.22 24.71 -3.90
C ASP A 183 0.87 23.28 -4.36
N PRO A 184 1.07 22.95 -5.64
CA PRO A 184 0.74 21.63 -6.18
C PRO A 184 1.46 20.45 -5.50
N VAL A 185 2.64 20.69 -4.92
CA VAL A 185 3.38 19.63 -4.20
C VAL A 185 2.70 19.34 -2.87
N MET A 186 2.22 20.37 -2.18
CA MET A 186 1.46 20.20 -0.93
C MET A 186 0.04 19.70 -1.17
N GLU A 187 -0.62 20.12 -2.25
CA GLU A 187 -1.91 19.57 -2.69
C GLU A 187 -1.83 18.06 -2.89
N GLU A 188 -0.87 17.59 -3.69
CA GLU A 188 -0.68 16.16 -3.93
C GLU A 188 -0.27 15.41 -2.64
N HIS A 189 0.52 16.04 -1.77
CA HIS A 189 0.89 15.45 -0.48
C HIS A 189 -0.34 15.20 0.40
N ILE A 190 -1.21 16.20 0.55
CA ILE A 190 -2.46 16.05 1.32
C ILE A 190 -3.36 14.98 0.69
N ARG A 191 -3.51 14.99 -0.63
CA ARG A 191 -4.32 13.99 -1.35
C ARG A 191 -3.82 12.56 -1.08
N ARG A 192 -2.51 12.34 -1.07
CA ARG A 192 -1.89 11.04 -0.75
C ARG A 192 -2.18 10.62 0.69
N VAL A 193 -2.03 11.54 1.66
CA VAL A 193 -2.29 11.29 3.09
C VAL A 193 -3.76 10.92 3.34
N GLN A 194 -4.71 11.64 2.73
CA GLN A 194 -6.15 11.33 2.85
C GLN A 194 -6.50 9.98 2.21
N ARG A 195 -5.91 9.65 1.07
CA ARG A 195 -6.15 8.37 0.40
C ARG A 195 -5.58 7.19 1.18
N GLU A 196 -4.48 7.39 1.89
CA GLU A 196 -3.90 6.38 2.78
C GLU A 196 -4.75 6.16 4.03
N SER A 197 -5.37 7.19 4.62
CA SER A 197 -6.24 7.01 5.80
C SER A 197 -7.48 6.15 5.52
N ASP A 198 -8.06 6.24 4.32
CA ASP A 198 -9.21 5.42 3.92
C ASP A 198 -8.81 3.97 3.57
N LYS A 199 -7.59 3.78 3.06
CA LYS A 199 -7.03 2.46 2.72
C LYS A 199 -6.31 1.76 3.87
N TRP A 200 -6.04 2.47 4.96
CA TRP A 200 -5.13 2.01 6.01
C TRP A 200 -5.58 0.72 6.70
N TRP A 201 -6.87 0.60 6.99
CA TRP A 201 -7.45 -0.57 7.65
C TRP A 201 -7.55 -1.77 6.71
N ALA A 202 -7.97 -1.55 5.46
CA ALA A 202 -8.09 -2.59 4.44
C ALA A 202 -6.73 -3.10 3.95
N SER A 203 -5.75 -2.22 3.75
CA SER A 203 -4.41 -2.59 3.30
C SER A 203 -3.65 -3.44 4.32
N ARG A 204 -3.87 -3.22 5.62
CA ARG A 204 -3.21 -4.01 6.68
C ARG A 204 -3.76 -5.42 6.76
N ILE A 205 -5.07 -5.60 6.67
CA ILE A 205 -5.66 -6.95 6.63
C ILE A 205 -5.29 -7.66 5.32
N ASP A 206 -5.29 -6.96 4.18
CA ASP A 206 -4.91 -7.55 2.91
C ASP A 206 -3.42 -7.94 2.85
N ALA A 207 -2.54 -7.22 3.55
CA ALA A 207 -1.14 -7.62 3.73
C ALA A 207 -0.95 -8.81 4.66
N LEU A 208 -1.83 -8.98 5.67
CA LEU A 208 -1.77 -10.11 6.59
C LEU A 208 -2.38 -11.39 6.02
N LYS A 209 -3.29 -11.31 5.05
CA LYS A 209 -3.90 -12.50 4.42
C LYS A 209 -2.85 -13.46 3.84
N PRO A 210 -1.91 -13.03 2.98
CA PRO A 210 -0.82 -13.90 2.52
C PRO A 210 -0.01 -14.47 3.68
N LEU A 211 0.31 -13.67 4.70
CA LEU A 211 1.06 -14.13 5.87
C LEU A 211 0.28 -15.13 6.74
N ARG A 212 -1.05 -15.09 6.73
CA ARG A 212 -1.90 -16.00 7.50
C ARG A 212 -2.14 -17.33 6.79
N PHE A 213 -2.30 -17.29 5.47
CA PHE A 213 -2.77 -18.43 4.66
C PHE A 213 -1.71 -19.02 3.73
N GLN A 214 -0.64 -18.27 3.43
CA GLN A 214 0.41 -18.66 2.48
C GLN A 214 1.81 -18.53 3.10
N LEU A 215 1.92 -18.68 4.42
CA LEU A 215 3.18 -18.45 5.13
C LEU A 215 4.26 -19.44 4.71
N CYS A 216 3.87 -20.66 4.37
CA CYS A 216 4.77 -21.72 3.91
C CYS A 216 5.35 -21.39 2.53
N GLU A 217 4.51 -20.98 1.61
CA GLU A 217 4.90 -20.61 0.24
C GLU A 217 5.79 -19.36 0.23
N ILE A 218 5.52 -18.41 1.13
CA ILE A 218 6.38 -17.24 1.35
C ILE A 218 7.74 -17.69 1.88
N TYR A 219 7.77 -18.64 2.83
CA TYR A 219 9.01 -19.19 3.36
C TYR A 219 9.81 -19.90 2.26
N ASP A 220 9.18 -20.75 1.45
CA ASP A 220 9.82 -21.46 0.34
C ASP A 220 10.40 -20.49 -0.70
N ALA A 221 9.64 -19.45 -1.05
CA ALA A 221 10.13 -18.40 -1.95
C ALA A 221 11.36 -17.67 -1.40
N LEU A 222 11.45 -17.46 -0.08
CA LEU A 222 12.63 -16.90 0.56
C LEU A 222 13.82 -17.85 0.49
N ILE A 223 13.61 -19.16 0.69
CA ILE A 223 14.68 -20.16 0.55
C ILE A 223 15.22 -20.18 -0.89
N LEU A 224 14.35 -20.15 -1.90
CA LEU A 224 14.76 -20.07 -3.30
C LEU A 224 15.62 -18.82 -3.60
N ILE A 225 15.30 -17.67 -2.99
CA ILE A 225 16.09 -16.44 -3.14
C ILE A 225 17.47 -16.59 -2.47
N ILE A 226 17.54 -17.27 -1.32
CA ILE A 226 18.78 -17.50 -0.59
C ILE A 226 19.73 -18.40 -1.40
N GLU A 227 19.18 -19.43 -2.06
CA GLU A 227 19.92 -20.41 -2.85
C GLU A 227 20.33 -19.90 -4.24
N ASP A 228 19.70 -18.84 -4.77
CA ASP A 228 20.01 -18.29 -6.10
C ASP A 228 21.43 -17.71 -6.17
N VAL A 229 22.31 -18.35 -6.95
CA VAL A 229 23.72 -17.95 -7.12
C VAL A 229 23.86 -16.57 -7.78
N ASN A 230 22.86 -16.10 -8.52
CA ASN A 230 22.92 -14.85 -9.29
C ASN A 230 22.46 -13.62 -8.50
N ARG A 231 21.99 -13.78 -7.26
CA ARG A 231 21.51 -12.66 -6.41
C ARG A 231 22.65 -12.04 -5.61
N ASP A 232 22.54 -10.73 -5.39
CA ASP A 232 23.48 -9.97 -4.57
C ASP A 232 23.44 -10.40 -3.09
N ALA A 233 24.56 -10.20 -2.39
CA ALA A 233 24.71 -10.62 -1.01
C ALA A 233 23.73 -9.91 -0.05
N GLU A 234 23.34 -8.67 -0.36
CA GLU A 234 22.42 -7.90 0.49
C GLU A 234 21.01 -8.48 0.47
N THR A 235 20.50 -8.83 -0.73
CA THR A 235 19.22 -9.50 -0.91
C THR A 235 19.19 -10.84 -0.16
N LYS A 236 20.28 -11.62 -0.21
CA LYS A 236 20.38 -12.89 0.52
C LYS A 236 20.33 -12.70 2.04
N VAL A 237 21.07 -11.73 2.58
CA VAL A 237 21.06 -11.43 4.02
C VAL A 237 19.66 -11.00 4.49
N LYS A 238 18.97 -10.17 3.71
CA LYS A 238 17.58 -9.77 4.00
C LYS A 238 16.64 -10.98 4.00
N ALA A 239 16.73 -11.84 2.99
CA ALA A 239 15.91 -13.04 2.89
C ALA A 239 16.15 -14.00 4.07
N ILE A 240 17.41 -14.20 4.48
CA ILE A 240 17.77 -14.99 5.69
C ILE A 240 17.11 -14.40 6.94
N GLY A 241 17.18 -13.08 7.11
CA GLY A 241 16.55 -12.41 8.25
C GLY A 241 15.03 -12.60 8.31
N LEU A 242 14.37 -12.51 7.16
CA LEU A 242 12.92 -12.74 7.05
C LEU A 242 12.54 -14.19 7.32
N ALA A 243 13.26 -15.15 6.73
CA ALA A 243 13.03 -16.58 6.94
C ALA A 243 13.19 -16.96 8.42
N LYS A 244 14.18 -16.38 9.11
CA LYS A 244 14.37 -16.56 10.56
C LYS A 244 13.20 -16.02 11.38
N ASN A 245 12.64 -14.88 10.98
CA ASN A 245 11.46 -14.32 11.66
C ASN A 245 10.21 -15.18 11.45
N ILE A 246 10.00 -15.70 10.24
CA ILE A 246 8.86 -16.58 9.93
C ILE A 246 8.91 -17.86 10.77
N LYS A 247 10.09 -18.47 10.94
CA LYS A 247 10.29 -19.65 11.79
C LYS A 247 10.14 -19.39 13.29
N ASN A 248 9.98 -18.15 13.73
CA ASN A 248 9.78 -17.84 15.14
C ASN A 248 8.31 -18.10 15.54
N TYR A 249 8.09 -19.01 16.48
CA TYR A 249 6.75 -19.35 16.97
C TYR A 249 5.96 -18.14 17.51
N LYS A 250 6.63 -17.17 18.14
CA LYS A 250 6.00 -15.91 18.59
C LYS A 250 5.48 -15.07 17.42
N PHE A 251 6.20 -15.07 16.30
CA PHE A 251 5.80 -14.34 15.10
C PHE A 251 4.56 -14.98 14.45
N ILE A 252 4.54 -16.30 14.31
CA ILE A 252 3.38 -17.05 13.79
C ILE A 252 2.13 -16.77 14.64
N CYS A 253 2.24 -16.88 15.97
CA CYS A 253 1.15 -16.54 16.89
C CYS A 253 0.69 -15.08 16.72
N GLY A 254 1.64 -14.15 16.54
CA GLY A 254 1.34 -12.74 16.33
C GLY A 254 0.60 -12.45 15.03
N VAL A 255 0.98 -13.08 13.93
CA VAL A 255 0.29 -12.95 12.63
C VAL A 255 -1.16 -13.43 12.73
N ILE A 256 -1.40 -14.57 13.38
CA ILE A 256 -2.74 -15.12 13.60
C ILE A 256 -3.58 -14.17 14.45
N LEU A 257 -3.05 -13.72 15.59
CA LEU A 257 -3.73 -12.78 16.48
C LEU A 257 -4.13 -11.49 15.75
N TRP A 258 -3.18 -10.88 15.03
CA TRP A 258 -3.43 -9.64 14.32
C TRP A 258 -4.45 -9.81 13.19
N HIS A 259 -4.35 -10.92 12.44
CA HIS A 259 -5.33 -11.23 11.40
C HIS A 259 -6.75 -11.37 11.99
N ASP A 260 -6.91 -12.15 13.06
CA ASP A 260 -8.23 -12.42 13.66
C ASP A 260 -8.90 -11.14 14.20
N ILE A 261 -8.11 -10.29 14.88
CA ILE A 261 -8.61 -9.00 15.40
C ILE A 261 -8.98 -8.06 14.24
N LEU A 262 -8.07 -7.88 13.27
CA LEU A 262 -8.28 -6.94 12.17
C LEU A 262 -9.39 -7.39 11.23
N PHE A 263 -9.56 -8.69 11.04
CA PHE A 263 -10.65 -9.23 10.22
C PHE A 263 -12.01 -8.84 10.81
N GLU A 264 -12.22 -9.06 12.11
CA GLU A 264 -13.47 -8.71 12.78
C GLU A 264 -13.72 -7.20 12.76
N ILE A 265 -12.71 -6.37 13.05
CA ILE A 265 -12.84 -4.90 13.02
C ILE A 265 -13.13 -4.40 11.61
N ASN A 266 -12.42 -4.90 10.60
CA ASN A 266 -12.56 -4.46 9.22
C ASN A 266 -13.95 -4.80 8.66
N SER A 267 -14.52 -5.95 9.04
CA SER A 267 -15.88 -6.32 8.63
C SER A 267 -16.90 -5.26 9.05
N VAL A 268 -16.84 -4.81 10.30
CA VAL A 268 -17.74 -3.79 10.84
C VAL A 268 -17.40 -2.41 10.29
N SER A 269 -16.12 -2.07 10.13
CA SER A 269 -15.70 -0.80 9.53
C SER A 269 -16.27 -0.62 8.13
N LYS A 270 -16.26 -1.65 7.29
CA LYS A 270 -16.84 -1.59 5.94
C LYS A 270 -18.35 -1.37 5.96
N LEU A 271 -19.03 -1.99 6.91
CA LEU A 271 -20.48 -1.84 7.06
C LEU A 271 -20.86 -0.44 7.59
N LEU A 272 -20.06 0.11 8.52
CA LEU A 272 -20.23 1.47 9.04
C LEU A 272 -20.00 2.56 7.97
N GLN A 273 -19.25 2.26 6.92
CA GLN A 273 -19.01 3.17 5.78
C GLN A 273 -20.14 3.15 4.74
N SER A 274 -21.16 2.29 4.91
CA SER A 274 -22.31 2.29 4.00
C SER A 274 -23.17 3.53 4.19
N VAL A 275 -23.54 4.19 3.09
CA VAL A 275 -24.40 5.40 3.10
C VAL A 275 -25.82 5.10 3.63
N THR A 276 -26.22 3.83 3.67
CA THR A 276 -27.58 3.42 4.07
C THR A 276 -27.72 3.08 5.54
N ILE A 277 -26.62 3.11 6.33
CA ILE A 277 -26.64 2.63 7.72
C ILE A 277 -27.16 3.73 8.67
N ASN A 278 -28.05 3.36 9.58
CA ASN A 278 -28.51 4.26 10.64
C ASN A 278 -27.66 4.09 11.91
N ILE A 279 -27.67 5.12 12.77
CA ILE A 279 -26.86 5.11 14.01
C ILE A 279 -27.24 3.96 14.96
N SER A 280 -28.52 3.53 14.98
CA SER A 280 -28.96 2.42 15.84
C SER A 280 -28.33 1.08 15.41
N ASP A 281 -28.26 0.84 14.10
CA ASP A 281 -27.56 -0.31 13.53
C ASP A 281 -26.05 -0.22 13.79
N CYS A 282 -25.44 0.97 13.65
CA CYS A 282 -24.04 1.18 14.00
C CYS A 282 -23.72 0.77 15.45
N VAL A 283 -24.56 1.21 16.39
CA VAL A 283 -24.42 0.87 17.82
C VAL A 283 -24.58 -0.63 18.05
N ARG A 284 -25.60 -1.26 17.44
CA ARG A 284 -25.81 -2.71 17.55
C ARG A 284 -24.59 -3.48 17.05
N MET A 285 -24.08 -3.12 15.89
CA MET A 285 -22.94 -3.79 15.26
C MET A 285 -21.67 -3.64 16.08
N LEU A 286 -21.38 -2.45 16.62
CA LEU A 286 -20.25 -2.26 17.53
C LEU A 286 -20.40 -3.07 18.81
N SER A 287 -21.61 -3.18 19.36
CA SER A 287 -21.89 -4.02 20.53
C SER A 287 -21.59 -5.50 20.24
N GLU A 288 -22.00 -5.98 19.07
CA GLU A 288 -21.69 -7.34 18.60
C GLU A 288 -20.17 -7.54 18.44
N THR A 289 -19.44 -6.58 17.84
CA THR A 289 -17.97 -6.64 17.73
C THR A 289 -17.30 -6.70 19.10
N ILE A 290 -17.71 -5.85 20.04
CA ILE A 290 -17.16 -5.84 21.40
C ILE A 290 -17.38 -7.20 22.08
N LYS A 291 -18.57 -7.80 21.91
CA LYS A 291 -18.85 -9.15 22.44
C LYS A 291 -17.94 -10.20 21.83
N LYS A 292 -17.75 -10.18 20.51
CA LYS A 292 -16.85 -11.11 19.80
C LYS A 292 -15.40 -10.99 20.29
N VAL A 293 -14.87 -9.77 20.40
CA VAL A 293 -13.51 -9.53 20.88
C VAL A 293 -13.36 -9.96 22.35
N LYS A 294 -14.38 -9.71 23.19
CA LYS A 294 -14.40 -10.21 24.58
C LYS A 294 -14.39 -11.75 24.65
N SER A 295 -15.18 -12.43 23.83
CA SER A 295 -15.16 -13.90 23.76
C SER A 295 -13.80 -14.43 23.28
N TYR A 296 -13.20 -13.78 22.27
CA TYR A 296 -11.89 -14.16 21.76
C TYR A 296 -10.79 -13.97 22.81
N ARG A 297 -10.88 -12.96 23.68
CA ARG A 297 -9.98 -12.82 24.83
C ARG A 297 -10.04 -13.99 25.82
N GLN A 298 -11.20 -14.64 25.97
CA GLN A 298 -11.40 -15.73 26.91
C GLN A 298 -10.93 -17.08 26.35
N SER A 299 -11.28 -17.40 25.10
CA SER A 299 -11.03 -18.72 24.49
C SER A 299 -10.07 -18.69 23.29
N GLY A 300 -9.85 -17.53 22.69
CA GLY A 300 -9.07 -17.36 21.46
C GLY A 300 -7.58 -17.68 21.62
N TYR A 301 -7.02 -17.61 22.84
CA TYR A 301 -5.62 -18.00 23.07
C TYR A 301 -5.37 -19.47 22.71
N ILE A 302 -6.33 -20.35 23.02
CA ILE A 302 -6.23 -21.78 22.70
C ILE A 302 -6.36 -21.99 21.19
N GLN A 303 -7.32 -21.30 20.56
CA GLN A 303 -7.55 -21.36 19.11
C GLN A 303 -6.33 -20.89 18.32
N MET A 304 -5.74 -19.76 18.73
CA MET A 304 -4.50 -19.22 18.18
C MET A 304 -3.36 -20.23 18.30
N LYS A 305 -3.20 -20.90 19.46
CA LYS A 305 -2.15 -21.93 19.64
C LYS A 305 -2.36 -23.13 18.70
N ILE A 306 -3.58 -23.61 18.54
CA ILE A 306 -3.86 -24.75 17.65
C ILE A 306 -3.48 -24.38 16.20
N ALA A 307 -3.94 -23.23 15.73
CA ALA A 307 -3.61 -22.75 14.39
C ALA A 307 -2.11 -22.46 14.20
N ALA A 308 -1.43 -21.94 15.23
CA ALA A 308 0.01 -21.69 15.18
C ALA A 308 0.82 -22.98 15.12
N LYS A 309 0.39 -24.03 15.84
CA LYS A 309 1.03 -25.35 15.80
C LYS A 309 0.94 -25.98 14.42
N GLU A 310 -0.24 -25.96 13.81
CA GLU A 310 -0.43 -26.48 12.45
C GLU A 310 0.50 -25.79 11.43
N ILE A 311 0.59 -24.45 11.47
CA ILE A 311 1.50 -23.69 10.60
C ILE A 311 2.97 -24.00 10.92
N ALA A 312 3.32 -24.13 12.19
CA ALA A 312 4.69 -24.42 12.61
C ALA A 312 5.14 -25.84 12.20
N GLU A 313 4.24 -26.82 12.27
CA GLU A 313 4.47 -28.19 11.79
C GLU A 313 4.71 -28.20 10.28
N ASN A 314 3.90 -27.49 9.51
CA ASN A 314 4.07 -27.35 8.06
C ASN A 314 5.39 -26.64 7.66
N LEU A 315 5.88 -25.73 8.50
CA LEU A 315 7.15 -25.02 8.31
C LEU A 315 8.38 -25.77 8.86
N GLU A 316 8.19 -26.97 9.41
CA GLU A 316 9.21 -27.75 10.12
C GLU A 316 9.96 -26.91 11.18
N CYS A 317 9.24 -26.07 11.93
CA CYS A 317 9.81 -25.22 12.98
C CYS A 317 9.32 -25.60 14.37
N SER A 318 9.90 -24.97 15.41
CA SER A 318 9.51 -25.22 16.80
C SER A 318 8.03 -24.88 17.02
N THR A 319 7.29 -25.80 17.64
CA THR A 319 5.87 -25.68 17.97
C THR A 319 5.62 -25.14 19.38
N GLU A 320 6.71 -24.78 20.08
CA GLU A 320 6.68 -24.35 21.48
C GLU A 320 7.40 -23.01 21.64
N PHE A 321 7.02 -22.28 22.69
CA PHE A 321 7.78 -21.11 23.09
C PHE A 321 9.16 -21.56 23.56
N PRO A 322 10.24 -20.83 23.25
CA PRO A 322 11.55 -21.16 23.79
C PRO A 322 11.46 -21.27 25.31
N ASP A 323 11.85 -22.42 25.86
CA ASP A 323 12.07 -22.52 27.29
C ASP A 323 13.26 -21.61 27.60
N ASP A 324 13.01 -20.54 28.36
CA ASP A 324 14.09 -19.80 29.02
C ASP A 324 14.70 -20.75 30.06
N THR A 325 15.65 -21.58 29.64
CA THR A 325 16.63 -22.14 30.56
C THR A 325 17.33 -20.95 31.22
N GLU A 326 17.03 -20.75 32.51
CA GLU A 326 17.69 -19.82 33.45
C GLU A 326 17.14 -18.37 33.62
N VAL A 327 15.83 -18.16 33.79
CA VAL A 327 15.39 -16.92 34.48
C VAL A 327 15.76 -17.02 35.97
N ARG A 328 16.90 -16.45 36.37
CA ARG A 328 17.30 -16.33 37.79
C ARG A 328 16.17 -15.65 38.59
N PRO A 329 15.62 -16.28 39.64
CA PRO A 329 14.57 -15.66 40.44
C PRO A 329 15.06 -14.36 41.07
N ARG A 330 14.29 -13.27 40.89
CA ARG A 330 14.62 -11.97 41.50
C ARG A 330 14.39 -12.07 43.01
N ARG A 331 15.47 -12.06 43.80
CA ARG A 331 15.37 -12.00 45.27
C ARG A 331 15.00 -10.57 45.69
N LYS A 332 13.85 -10.39 46.34
CA LYS A 332 13.51 -9.16 47.06
C LYS A 332 14.09 -9.19 48.47
N LYS A 333 14.45 -8.00 49.00
CA LYS A 333 14.88 -7.83 50.38
C LYS A 333 13.65 -8.04 51.28
N ARG A 334 13.70 -8.99 52.21
CA ARG A 334 12.62 -9.28 53.16
C ARG A 334 12.66 -8.30 54.34
N GLN A 335 11.51 -7.99 54.90
CA GLN A 335 11.40 -7.33 56.21
C GLN A 335 11.15 -8.38 57.31
N PHE A 336 10.49 -9.50 56.98
CA PHE A 336 10.14 -10.57 57.93
C PHE A 336 10.36 -11.98 57.36
N ASP A 337 10.60 -12.94 58.25
CA ASP A 337 11.07 -14.29 57.90
C ASP A 337 9.99 -15.15 57.20
N TYR A 338 8.72 -14.84 57.44
CA TYR A 338 7.57 -15.54 56.83
C TYR A 338 7.22 -15.05 55.42
N GLU A 339 7.87 -14.00 54.91
CA GLU A 339 7.68 -13.52 53.54
C GLU A 339 8.29 -14.50 52.53
N LYS A 340 7.46 -15.09 51.65
CA LYS A 340 7.93 -15.90 50.52
C LYS A 340 8.69 -14.98 49.54
N ALA A 341 9.99 -15.17 49.39
CA ALA A 341 10.86 -14.29 48.58
C ALA A 341 11.12 -14.77 47.15
N VAL A 342 10.23 -15.59 46.58
CA VAL A 342 10.38 -16.10 45.22
C VAL A 342 9.08 -15.84 44.48
N ASP A 343 9.07 -14.78 43.66
CA ASP A 343 8.10 -14.67 42.57
C ASP A 343 8.44 -15.81 41.58
N GLU A 344 7.50 -16.70 41.27
CA GLU A 344 7.70 -17.72 40.23
C GLU A 344 8.09 -17.01 38.92
N PRO A 345 9.22 -17.37 38.28
CA PRO A 345 9.56 -16.79 37.00
C PRO A 345 8.44 -17.08 35.99
N LEU A 346 7.89 -16.03 35.37
CA LEU A 346 6.92 -16.23 34.30
C LEU A 346 7.61 -16.96 33.15
N THR A 347 7.01 -18.06 32.70
CA THR A 347 7.40 -18.73 31.45
C THR A 347 7.20 -17.79 30.26
N GLU A 348 7.98 -17.96 29.20
CA GLU A 348 7.86 -17.16 27.97
C GLU A 348 6.45 -17.23 27.38
N GLU A 349 5.78 -18.37 27.52
CA GLU A 349 4.38 -18.53 27.16
C GLU A 349 3.45 -17.62 27.98
N LYS A 350 3.59 -17.62 29.31
CA LYS A 350 2.78 -16.75 30.19
C LYS A 350 3.06 -15.27 29.91
N LYS A 351 4.33 -14.91 29.66
CA LYS A 351 4.71 -13.54 29.26
C LYS A 351 4.05 -13.15 27.95
N PHE A 352 4.08 -14.01 26.93
CA PHE A 352 3.41 -13.74 25.65
C PHE A 352 1.89 -13.59 25.83
N LYS A 353 1.25 -14.47 26.61
CA LYS A 353 -0.18 -14.38 26.89
C LYS A 353 -0.56 -13.06 27.57
N ILE A 354 0.20 -12.64 28.58
CA ILE A 354 -0.13 -11.44 29.36
C ILE A 354 0.28 -10.16 28.64
N ASN A 355 1.54 -10.07 28.20
CA ASN A 355 2.13 -8.82 27.70
C ASN A 355 1.87 -8.58 26.21
N PHE A 356 1.43 -9.60 25.46
CA PHE A 356 1.16 -9.47 24.04
C PHE A 356 -0.32 -9.77 23.73
N PHE A 357 -0.79 -11.00 23.97
CA PHE A 357 -2.16 -11.40 23.61
C PHE A 357 -3.23 -10.59 24.37
N ASN A 358 -3.21 -10.64 25.70
CA ASN A 358 -4.18 -9.90 26.52
C ASN A 358 -4.02 -8.40 26.33
N TYR A 359 -2.78 -7.90 26.31
CA TYR A 359 -2.49 -6.47 26.15
C TYR A 359 -3.08 -5.89 24.84
N ILE A 360 -2.87 -6.55 23.70
CA ILE A 360 -3.41 -6.09 22.41
C ILE A 360 -4.94 -6.11 22.42
N LEU A 361 -5.55 -7.17 22.98
CA LEU A 361 -7.00 -7.28 23.07
C LEU A 361 -7.59 -6.24 24.03
N ASP A 362 -6.91 -5.94 25.14
CA ASP A 362 -7.35 -4.94 26.11
C ASP A 362 -7.29 -3.53 25.52
N ILE A 363 -6.24 -3.19 24.78
CA ILE A 363 -6.16 -1.92 24.03
C ILE A 363 -7.29 -1.84 23.00
N THR A 364 -7.48 -2.92 22.24
CA THR A 364 -8.52 -2.99 21.21
C THR A 364 -9.90 -2.80 21.83
N LEU A 365 -10.19 -3.49 22.93
CA LEU A 365 -11.45 -3.37 23.66
C LEU A 365 -11.62 -1.96 24.24
N ASN A 366 -10.59 -1.37 24.84
CA ASN A 366 -10.68 -0.02 25.38
C ASN A 366 -11.03 0.99 24.27
N SER A 367 -10.33 0.91 23.14
CA SER A 367 -10.56 1.78 21.98
C SER A 367 -11.97 1.60 21.40
N LEU A 368 -12.46 0.36 21.30
CA LEU A 368 -13.82 0.07 20.83
C LEU A 368 -14.89 0.57 21.81
N ASN A 369 -14.68 0.41 23.12
CA ASN A 369 -15.62 0.88 24.15
C ASN A 369 -15.71 2.42 24.18
N GLU A 370 -14.58 3.12 24.02
CA GLU A 370 -14.57 4.57 23.94
C GLU A 370 -15.42 5.06 22.74
N ARG A 371 -15.18 4.48 21.55
CA ARG A 371 -15.96 4.80 20.35
C ARG A 371 -17.44 4.44 20.49
N PHE A 372 -17.76 3.31 21.13
CA PHE A 372 -19.13 2.91 21.43
C PHE A 372 -19.83 3.90 22.37
N THR A 373 -19.14 4.38 23.40
CA THR A 373 -19.69 5.35 24.35
C THR A 373 -20.06 6.66 23.67
N LEU A 374 -19.20 7.14 22.76
CA LEU A 374 -19.47 8.35 21.97
C LEU A 374 -20.72 8.17 21.08
N LEU A 375 -20.80 7.05 20.35
CA LEU A 375 -21.94 6.75 19.47
C LEU A 375 -23.24 6.53 20.24
N GLU A 376 -23.19 5.88 21.41
CA GLU A 376 -24.37 5.68 22.25
C GLU A 376 -24.86 7.00 22.86
N THR A 377 -23.94 7.88 23.27
CA THR A 377 -24.28 9.25 23.70
C THR A 377 -24.94 10.02 22.58
N HIS A 378 -24.40 9.95 21.35
CA HIS A 378 -25.02 10.58 20.19
C HIS A 378 -26.40 9.98 19.89
N ARG A 379 -26.51 8.65 19.86
CA ARG A 379 -27.77 7.94 19.63
C ARG A 379 -28.83 8.39 20.61
N LYS A 380 -28.54 8.43 21.91
CA LYS A 380 -29.51 8.84 22.95
C LYS A 380 -30.08 10.24 22.72
N LYS A 381 -29.28 11.16 22.18
CA LYS A 381 -29.71 12.54 21.89
C LYS A 381 -30.75 12.61 20.77
N PHE A 382 -30.62 11.77 19.74
CA PHE A 382 -31.47 11.83 18.54
C PHE A 382 -32.42 10.63 18.37
N GLN A 383 -32.38 9.64 19.26
CA GLN A 383 -33.08 8.36 19.11
C GLN A 383 -34.59 8.53 18.90
N PHE A 384 -35.21 9.50 19.55
CA PHE A 384 -36.66 9.72 19.49
C PHE A 384 -37.13 10.17 18.09
N LEU A 385 -36.23 10.75 17.28
CA LEU A 385 -36.52 11.18 15.91
C LEU A 385 -36.45 10.04 14.89
N TYR A 386 -35.87 8.88 15.25
CA TYR A 386 -35.73 7.73 14.33
C TYR A 386 -37.05 7.02 14.03
N ASP A 387 -38.07 7.19 14.87
CA ASP A 387 -39.39 6.57 14.70
C ASP A 387 -40.46 7.53 15.24
N ILE A 388 -40.78 8.55 14.44
CA ILE A 388 -41.72 9.61 14.82
C ILE A 388 -43.11 9.06 15.13
N LEU A 389 -43.53 7.96 14.49
CA LEU A 389 -44.84 7.36 14.76
C LEU A 389 -44.99 6.95 16.23
N LYS A 390 -43.94 6.38 16.83
CA LYS A 390 -43.95 5.98 18.25
C LYS A 390 -44.10 7.15 19.21
N LEU A 391 -43.80 8.37 18.75
CA LEU A 391 -43.97 9.55 19.59
C LEU A 391 -45.44 9.73 19.95
N LYS A 392 -46.41 9.28 19.14
CA LYS A 392 -47.85 9.39 19.43
C LYS A 392 -48.23 8.92 20.84
N ASP A 393 -47.61 7.85 21.32
CA ASP A 393 -47.97 7.17 22.58
C ASP A 393 -47.02 7.52 23.74
N ILE A 394 -45.99 8.33 23.51
CA ILE A 394 -45.06 8.77 24.55
C ILE A 394 -45.74 9.77 25.50
N ASN A 395 -45.32 9.79 26.76
CA ASN A 395 -45.69 10.81 27.76
C ASN A 395 -45.21 12.22 27.37
N ASP A 396 -46.06 13.24 27.48
CA ASP A 396 -45.71 14.64 27.19
C ASP A 396 -44.48 15.14 27.96
N LYS A 397 -44.35 14.80 29.24
CA LYS A 397 -43.18 15.19 30.05
C LYS A 397 -41.89 14.56 29.51
N THR A 398 -41.98 13.34 28.99
CA THR A 398 -40.83 12.65 28.39
C THR A 398 -40.45 13.29 27.06
N LEU A 399 -41.44 13.62 26.21
CA LEU A 399 -41.19 14.28 24.94
C LEU A 399 -40.63 15.70 25.12
N GLU A 400 -41.15 16.44 26.11
CA GLU A 400 -40.64 17.75 26.50
C GLU A 400 -39.16 17.66 26.90
N ASN A 401 -38.79 16.70 27.75
CA ASN A 401 -37.38 16.49 28.14
C ASN A 401 -36.48 16.19 26.93
N TYR A 402 -36.96 15.42 25.94
CA TYR A 402 -36.19 15.16 24.72
C TYR A 402 -36.01 16.43 23.87
N CYS A 403 -37.06 17.22 23.69
CA CYS A 403 -37.00 18.44 22.89
C CYS A 403 -36.11 19.50 23.57
N SER A 404 -36.24 19.71 24.88
CA SER A 404 -35.37 20.62 25.63
C SER A 404 -33.91 20.18 25.63
N SER A 405 -33.66 18.87 25.69
CA SER A 405 -32.30 18.35 25.57
C SER A 405 -31.72 18.64 24.19
N LEU A 406 -32.51 18.49 23.13
CA LEU A 406 -32.07 18.76 21.76
C LEU A 406 -31.84 20.26 21.52
N GLU A 407 -32.72 21.12 22.01
CA GLU A 407 -32.55 22.58 21.96
C GLU A 407 -31.25 23.00 22.62
N PHE A 408 -30.97 22.52 23.84
CA PHE A 408 -29.71 22.78 24.53
C PHE A 408 -28.47 22.32 23.72
N ILE A 409 -28.57 21.19 23.02
CA ILE A 409 -27.47 20.66 22.20
C ILE A 409 -27.22 21.53 20.95
N LEU A 410 -28.28 22.11 20.40
CA LEU A 410 -28.25 22.95 19.20
C LEU A 410 -28.24 24.45 19.53
N SER A 411 -27.71 24.80 20.71
CA SER A 411 -27.57 26.18 21.17
C SER A 411 -26.09 26.57 21.26
N VAL A 412 -25.72 27.72 20.71
CA VAL A 412 -24.37 28.30 20.82
C VAL A 412 -24.49 29.79 21.17
N GLU A 413 -23.82 30.23 22.24
CA GLU A 413 -23.67 31.65 22.62
C GLU A 413 -24.99 32.47 22.68
N ASN A 414 -26.13 31.80 22.95
CA ASN A 414 -27.52 32.30 23.04
C ASN A 414 -28.35 32.28 21.75
N GLU A 415 -27.85 31.74 20.64
CA GLU A 415 -28.68 31.41 19.47
C GLU A 415 -29.06 29.93 19.50
N THR A 416 -30.32 29.62 19.17
CA THR A 416 -30.84 28.24 19.14
C THR A 416 -31.40 27.93 17.75
N ASP A 417 -31.00 26.79 17.17
CA ASP A 417 -31.48 26.38 15.84
C ASP A 417 -32.94 25.89 15.86
N ILE A 418 -33.43 25.51 17.04
CA ILE A 418 -34.78 24.99 17.28
C ILE A 418 -35.35 25.55 18.58
N ASN A 419 -36.68 25.59 18.66
CA ASN A 419 -37.44 25.86 19.88
C ASN A 419 -38.02 24.55 20.44
N ALA A 420 -37.75 24.23 21.69
CA ALA A 420 -38.18 22.95 22.28
C ALA A 420 -39.70 22.79 22.38
N ASN A 421 -40.44 23.86 22.68
CA ASN A 421 -41.90 23.80 22.80
C ASN A 421 -42.56 23.63 21.43
N ASP A 422 -42.12 24.42 20.44
CA ASP A 422 -42.64 24.31 19.08
C ASP A 422 -42.32 22.92 18.50
N LEU A 423 -41.08 22.45 18.65
CA LEU A 423 -40.69 21.11 18.20
C LEU A 423 -41.57 20.00 18.81
N ARG A 424 -41.94 20.13 20.10
CA ARG A 424 -42.81 19.15 20.77
C ARG A 424 -44.19 19.09 20.12
N GLU A 425 -44.82 20.24 19.92
CA GLU A 425 -46.15 20.31 19.30
C GLU A 425 -46.10 19.83 17.84
N GLU A 426 -45.09 20.27 17.08
CA GLU A 426 -44.89 19.84 15.70
C GLU A 426 -44.71 18.32 15.60
N LEU A 427 -43.86 17.70 16.42
CA LEU A 427 -43.64 16.25 16.42
C LEU A 427 -44.90 15.47 16.81
N ARG A 428 -45.72 15.99 17.73
CA ARG A 428 -47.01 15.39 18.09
C ARG A 428 -47.94 15.36 16.89
N ASP A 429 -48.08 16.48 16.20
CA ASP A 429 -48.97 16.57 15.05
C ASP A 429 -48.48 15.72 13.89
N VAL A 430 -47.19 15.77 13.56
CA VAL A 430 -46.59 14.91 12.54
C VAL A 430 -46.77 13.43 12.89
N SER A 431 -46.57 13.02 14.15
CA SER A 431 -46.78 11.62 14.57
C SER A 431 -48.21 11.11 14.36
N ARG A 432 -49.21 11.99 14.44
CA ARG A 432 -50.63 11.64 14.20
C ARG A 432 -50.97 11.56 12.71
N MET A 433 -50.23 12.26 11.86
CA MET A 433 -50.41 12.26 10.41
C MET A 433 -49.78 11.04 9.72
N LEU A 434 -48.79 10.41 10.36
CA LEU A 434 -48.09 9.27 9.77
C LEU A 434 -48.94 7.99 9.83
N PRO A 435 -49.16 7.29 8.70
CA PRO A 435 -50.00 6.09 8.65
C PRO A 435 -49.27 4.81 9.10
N TYR A 436 -47.94 4.75 8.98
CA TYR A 436 -47.10 3.63 9.38
C TYR A 436 -45.71 4.12 9.81
N SER A 437 -44.95 3.26 10.50
CA SER A 437 -43.59 3.61 10.97
C SER A 437 -42.67 3.73 9.76
N THR A 438 -42.02 4.87 9.63
CA THR A 438 -41.20 5.27 8.49
C THR A 438 -39.86 5.81 8.94
N LYS A 439 -38.84 5.73 8.07
CA LYS A 439 -37.52 6.27 8.39
C LYS A 439 -37.58 7.81 8.45
N PRO A 440 -36.67 8.47 9.18
CA PRO A 440 -36.59 9.92 9.26
C PRO A 440 -36.61 10.62 7.90
N LEU A 441 -35.86 10.07 6.94
CA LEU A 441 -35.80 10.60 5.57
C LEU A 441 -37.15 10.54 4.84
N ASP A 442 -37.93 9.48 5.07
CA ASP A 442 -39.26 9.32 4.46
C ASP A 442 -40.24 10.34 5.05
N VAL A 443 -40.15 10.59 6.36
CA VAL A 443 -40.94 11.64 7.03
C VAL A 443 -40.57 13.02 6.48
N LEU A 444 -39.28 13.31 6.33
CA LEU A 444 -38.81 14.57 5.74
C LEU A 444 -39.32 14.74 4.30
N ASN A 445 -39.25 13.68 3.48
CA ASN A 445 -39.76 13.70 2.12
C ASN A 445 -41.28 13.92 2.07
N TYR A 446 -42.03 13.30 2.99
CA TYR A 446 -43.47 13.52 3.12
C TYR A 446 -43.81 14.98 3.44
N LEU A 447 -43.10 15.60 4.39
CA LEU A 447 -43.28 17.01 4.75
C LEU A 447 -42.96 17.94 3.57
N CYS A 448 -41.91 17.63 2.81
CA CYS A 448 -41.54 18.39 1.61
C CYS A 448 -42.58 18.27 0.49
N GLN A 449 -43.03 17.05 0.17
CA GLN A 449 -43.98 16.80 -0.92
C GLN A 449 -45.35 17.45 -0.69
N ASN A 450 -45.79 17.52 0.58
CA ASN A 450 -47.06 18.14 0.95
C ASN A 450 -46.93 19.64 1.26
N SER A 451 -45.79 20.27 0.99
CA SER A 451 -45.53 21.70 1.25
C SER A 451 -45.76 22.11 2.72
N LEU A 452 -45.46 21.22 3.67
CA LEU A 452 -45.66 21.44 5.10
C LEU A 452 -44.41 22.00 5.82
N ILE A 453 -43.36 22.33 5.08
CA ILE A 453 -42.05 22.76 5.62
C ILE A 453 -42.18 24.01 6.49
N SER A 454 -43.01 24.98 6.10
CA SER A 454 -43.21 26.23 6.86
C SER A 454 -44.03 26.04 8.13
N LEU A 455 -44.82 24.96 8.21
CA LEU A 455 -45.66 24.65 9.35
C LEU A 455 -44.90 23.85 10.42
N TYR A 456 -43.93 23.03 9.99
CA TYR A 456 -43.13 22.15 10.86
C TYR A 456 -41.63 22.45 10.74
N SER A 457 -41.27 23.72 10.90
CA SER A 457 -39.90 24.19 10.66
C SER A 457 -38.89 23.54 11.60
N ASN A 458 -39.21 23.39 12.88
CA ASN A 458 -38.29 22.81 13.87
C ASN A 458 -38.08 21.32 13.61
N THR A 459 -39.14 20.61 13.25
CA THR A 459 -39.11 19.18 12.89
C THR A 459 -38.29 18.95 11.64
N VAL A 460 -38.42 19.81 10.63
CA VAL A 460 -37.61 19.75 9.41
C VAL A 460 -36.13 20.00 9.71
N VAL A 461 -35.80 20.98 10.55
CA VAL A 461 -34.41 21.22 10.98
C VAL A 461 -33.85 20.00 11.71
N ALA A 462 -34.59 19.47 12.70
CA ALA A 462 -34.19 18.30 13.47
C ALA A 462 -33.97 17.05 12.59
N LEU A 463 -34.84 16.83 11.60
CA LEU A 463 -34.73 15.71 10.65
C LEU A 463 -33.61 15.88 9.63
N ARG A 464 -33.18 17.10 9.31
CA ARG A 464 -32.05 17.37 8.40
C ARG A 464 -30.69 17.17 9.07
N ILE A 465 -30.64 17.25 10.40
CA ILE A 465 -29.42 17.03 11.19
C ILE A 465 -29.08 15.54 11.33
N LEU A 466 -30.11 14.68 11.25
CA LEU A 466 -29.97 13.22 11.22
C LEU A 466 -29.36 12.72 9.90
#